data_AF-A0A8H9W2U5-F1
#
_entry.id   AF-A0A8H9W2U5-F1
#
_cell.length_a   1.000
_cell.length_b   1.000
_cell.length_c   1.000
_cell.angle_alpha   90.00
_cell.angle_beta   90.00
_cell.angle_gamma   90.00
#
_symmetry.space_group_name_H-M   'P 1'
#
loop_
_entity.id
_entity.type
_entity.pdbx_description
1 polymer ?
#
loop_
_entity_poly.entity_id
_entity_poly.type
_entity_poly.pdbx_seq_one_letter_code
_entity_poly.pdbx_strand_id
1 'polypeptide(L)'
;MKYLSIGIVLLLTGCQATPTLCEVEPNTLLCDSSSYNVATVNALTIFESRAGRKAFALGKTYNGGEFYGFSEGYSSQSKANKRALDECKKRLTKYDSNAQCGLIR
;
A
#
# COMPACT_ATOMS: atom_id res chain seq x y z
N MET A 1 55.51 10.29 3.39
CA MET A 1 54.37 9.43 3.78
C MET A 1 53.09 10.22 3.55
N LYS A 2 52.42 10.07 2.40
CA LYS A 2 51.18 10.79 2.06
C LYS A 2 50.10 9.73 1.90
N TYR A 3 49.40 9.42 2.99
CA TYR A 3 48.41 8.35 3.00
C TYR A 3 47.17 8.78 2.23
N LEU A 4 46.83 7.96 1.24
CA LEU A 4 45.52 7.94 0.59
C LEU A 4 44.44 7.81 1.69
N SER A 5 43.57 8.81 1.79
CA SER A 5 42.26 8.60 2.40
C SER A 5 41.26 8.42 1.27
N ILE A 6 41.09 7.16 0.86
CA ILE A 6 39.97 6.70 0.06
C ILE A 6 38.72 6.94 0.91
N GLY A 7 37.94 7.96 0.55
CA GLY A 7 36.62 8.18 1.12
C GLY A 7 35.71 7.02 0.70
N ILE A 8 35.53 6.06 1.60
CA ILE A 8 34.51 5.03 1.46
C ILE A 8 33.17 5.75 1.58
N VAL A 9 32.51 5.97 0.45
CA VAL A 9 31.09 6.32 0.40
C VAL A 9 30.32 5.06 0.79
N LEU A 10 30.02 4.92 2.07
CA LEU A 10 29.01 3.99 2.57
C LEU A 10 27.67 4.42 1.98
N LEU A 11 27.30 3.85 0.84
CA LEU A 11 25.92 3.81 0.36
C LEU A 11 25.13 2.96 1.37
N LEU A 12 24.70 3.61 2.45
CA LEU A 12 23.57 3.15 3.25
C LEU A 12 22.38 3.17 2.29
N THR A 13 22.12 2.05 1.61
CA THR A 13 20.84 1.79 0.98
C THR A 13 19.83 1.64 2.12
N GLY A 14 19.48 2.76 2.74
CA GLY A 14 18.41 2.84 3.71
C GLY A 14 17.17 2.25 3.07
N CYS A 15 16.41 1.47 3.84
CA CYS A 15 15.07 1.05 3.47
C CYS A 15 14.21 2.30 3.21
N GLN A 16 14.27 2.85 2.00
CA GLN A 16 13.28 3.81 1.55
C GLN A 16 12.01 3.00 1.32
N ALA A 17 11.10 3.07 2.29
CA ALA A 17 9.76 2.55 2.11
C ALA A 17 9.15 3.25 0.89
N THR A 18 8.56 2.48 -0.02
CA THR A 18 7.81 3.06 -1.13
C THR A 18 6.62 3.82 -0.53
N PRO A 19 6.45 5.12 -0.81
CA PRO A 19 5.33 5.87 -0.27
C PRO A 19 4.02 5.30 -0.81
N THR A 20 3.00 5.33 0.04
CA THR A 20 1.61 4.99 -0.26
C THR A 20 0.94 6.10 -1.07
N LEU A 21 -0.17 5.78 -1.72
CA LEU A 21 -1.00 6.75 -2.44
C LEU A 21 -1.41 7.91 -1.54
N CYS A 22 -1.76 7.65 -0.27
CA CYS A 22 -2.22 8.72 0.62
C CYS A 22 -1.10 9.61 1.16
N GLU A 23 0.15 9.16 1.07
CA GLU A 23 1.31 10.01 1.36
C GLU A 23 1.65 10.92 0.17
N VAL A 24 1.45 10.44 -1.06
CA VAL A 24 1.76 11.19 -2.29
C VAL A 24 0.59 12.08 -2.75
N GLU A 25 -0.62 11.56 -2.67
CA GLU A 25 -1.86 12.16 -3.18
C GLU A 25 -2.98 12.07 -2.10
N PRO A 26 -2.85 12.82 -0.98
CA PRO A 26 -3.76 12.71 0.16
C PRO A 26 -5.21 13.08 -0.17
N ASN A 27 -5.43 13.90 -1.21
CA ASN A 27 -6.76 14.39 -1.59
C ASN A 27 -7.52 13.43 -2.54
N THR A 28 -6.99 12.24 -2.82
CA THR A 28 -7.74 11.27 -3.64
C THR A 28 -8.92 10.70 -2.88
N LEU A 29 -9.99 10.31 -3.60
CA LEU A 29 -11.15 9.64 -3.01
C LEU A 29 -10.80 8.33 -2.29
N LEU A 30 -9.68 7.71 -2.63
CA LEU A 30 -9.19 6.50 -1.96
C LEU A 30 -8.63 6.80 -0.56
N CYS A 31 -8.30 8.05 -0.25
CA CYS A 31 -7.68 8.48 1.01
C CYS A 31 -8.64 9.18 1.96
N ASP A 32 -9.86 9.52 1.51
CA ASP A 32 -10.92 10.04 2.36
C ASP A 32 -11.55 8.93 3.19
N SER A 33 -11.04 8.73 4.41
CA SER A 33 -11.53 7.71 5.33
C SER A 33 -12.95 7.97 5.86
N SER A 34 -13.44 9.21 5.79
CA SER A 34 -14.81 9.54 6.21
C SER A 34 -15.86 8.97 5.25
N SER A 35 -15.44 8.67 4.02
CA SER A 35 -16.28 8.10 2.97
C SER A 35 -16.22 6.57 2.88
N TYR A 36 -15.43 5.90 3.73
CA TYR A 36 -15.30 4.45 3.68
C TYR A 36 -16.57 3.74 4.16
N ASN A 37 -16.90 2.64 3.49
CA ASN A 37 -17.98 1.78 3.95
C ASN A 37 -17.56 0.99 5.21
N VAL A 38 -18.56 0.51 5.97
CA VAL A 38 -18.33 -0.23 7.23
C VAL A 38 -17.43 -1.45 7.04
N ALA A 39 -17.51 -2.13 5.90
CA ALA A 39 -16.68 -3.31 5.63
C ALA A 39 -15.20 -2.95 5.44
N THR A 40 -14.91 -1.84 4.77
CA THR A 40 -13.55 -1.30 4.60
C THR A 40 -12.99 -0.81 5.92
N VAL A 41 -13.79 -0.10 6.73
CA VAL A 41 -13.39 0.31 8.09
C VAL A 41 -13.03 -0.90 8.95
N ASN A 42 -13.88 -1.93 8.98
CA ASN A 42 -13.59 -3.16 9.72
C ASN A 42 -12.33 -3.88 9.21
N ALA A 43 -12.12 -3.91 7.90
CA ALA A 43 -10.92 -4.50 7.31
C ALA A 43 -9.65 -3.72 7.68
N LEU A 44 -9.73 -2.38 7.73
CA LEU A 44 -8.64 -1.51 8.19
C LEU A 44 -8.33 -1.72 9.67
N THR A 45 -9.34 -1.80 10.53
CA THR A 45 -9.16 -2.12 11.96
C THR A 45 -8.42 -3.45 12.14
N ILE A 46 -8.81 -4.48 11.39
CA ILE A 46 -8.13 -5.78 11.41
C ILE A 46 -6.70 -5.62 10.89
N PHE A 47 -6.49 -4.92 9.77
CA PHE A 47 -5.17 -4.66 9.21
C PHE A 47 -4.24 -3.98 10.21
N GLU A 48 -4.72 -2.94 10.89
CA GLU A 48 -3.96 -2.19 11.89
C GLU A 48 -3.52 -3.07 13.06
N SER A 49 -4.35 -4.03 13.48
CA SER A 49 -4.02 -4.98 14.54
C SER A 49 -2.97 -6.02 14.16
N ARG A 50 -2.57 -6.14 12.88
CA ARG A 50 -1.57 -7.12 12.42
C ARG A 50 -0.15 -6.62 12.55
N ALA A 51 0.76 -7.55 12.85
CA ALA A 51 2.19 -7.27 12.94
C ALA A 51 2.93 -7.69 11.66
N GLY A 52 4.19 -7.27 11.55
CA GLY A 52 5.04 -7.60 10.43
C GLY A 52 4.77 -6.75 9.19
N ARG A 53 5.41 -7.14 8.07
CA ARG A 53 5.27 -6.44 6.79
C ARG A 53 3.90 -6.72 6.21
N LYS A 54 3.09 -5.69 6.11
CA LYS A 54 1.69 -5.73 5.69
C LYS A 54 1.42 -4.59 4.73
N ALA A 55 0.41 -4.75 3.88
CA ALA A 55 -0.05 -3.69 3.00
C ALA A 55 -1.56 -3.75 2.83
N PHE A 56 -2.18 -2.59 2.60
CA PHE A 56 -3.59 -2.44 2.33
C PHE A 56 -3.78 -1.65 1.04
N ALA A 57 -4.43 -2.27 0.06
CA ALA A 57 -4.85 -1.62 -1.17
C ALA A 57 -6.35 -1.42 -1.16
N LEU A 58 -6.80 -0.25 -1.64
CA LEU A 58 -8.20 0.09 -1.81
C LEU A 58 -8.46 0.50 -3.26
N GLY A 59 -9.59 0.06 -3.78
CA GLY A 59 -10.15 0.51 -5.05
C GLY A 59 -11.61 0.90 -4.85
N LYS A 60 -12.03 1.91 -5.61
CA LYS A 60 -13.41 2.41 -5.63
C LYS A 60 -13.92 2.38 -7.07
N THR A 61 -15.13 1.91 -7.26
CA THR A 61 -15.85 2.00 -8.54
C THR A 61 -16.62 3.32 -8.63
N TYR A 62 -17.03 3.72 -9.84
CA TYR A 62 -17.77 4.98 -10.05
C TYR A 62 -19.08 5.06 -9.25
N ASN A 63 -19.71 3.93 -8.97
CA ASN A 63 -20.95 3.81 -8.22
C ASN A 63 -20.73 3.65 -6.70
N GLY A 64 -19.51 3.88 -6.20
CA GLY A 64 -19.21 3.87 -4.76
C GLY A 64 -18.97 2.48 -4.15
N GLY A 65 -18.82 1.44 -4.98
CA GLY A 65 -18.39 0.12 -4.51
C GLY A 65 -16.92 0.14 -4.10
N GLU A 66 -16.61 -0.42 -2.93
CA GLU A 66 -15.23 -0.49 -2.43
C GLU A 66 -14.72 -1.93 -2.43
N PHE A 67 -13.50 -2.09 -2.93
CA PHE A 67 -12.83 -3.37 -3.00
C PHE A 67 -11.43 -3.21 -2.44
N TYR A 68 -11.10 -4.01 -1.43
CA TYR A 68 -9.79 -3.96 -0.80
C TYR A 68 -8.99 -5.23 -1.04
N GLY A 69 -7.68 -5.11 -0.94
CA GLY A 69 -6.74 -6.22 -0.84
C GLY A 69 -5.84 -6.03 0.36
N PHE A 70 -5.59 -7.11 1.08
CA PHE A 70 -4.83 -7.12 2.32
C PHE A 70 -3.78 -8.22 2.26
N SER A 71 -2.56 -7.91 2.72
CA SER A 71 -1.47 -8.86 2.85
C SER A 71 -0.72 -8.65 4.17
N GLU A 72 -0.19 -9.72 4.75
CA GLU A 72 0.63 -9.71 5.95
C GLU A 72 1.65 -10.85 5.95
N GLY A 73 2.66 -10.78 6.81
CA GLY A 73 3.62 -11.87 7.03
C GLY A 73 4.62 -12.09 5.90
N TYR A 74 4.82 -11.11 5.01
CA TYR A 74 5.72 -11.27 3.86
C TYR A 74 7.20 -11.00 4.20
N SER A 75 8.08 -11.70 3.48
CA SER A 75 9.54 -11.55 3.60
C SER A 75 10.07 -10.18 3.14
N SER A 76 9.26 -9.36 2.45
CA SER A 76 9.60 -7.97 2.11
C SER A 76 8.34 -7.12 1.93
N GLN A 77 8.47 -5.80 2.10
CA GLN A 77 7.36 -4.86 1.93
C GLN A 77 6.87 -4.86 0.48
N SER A 78 7.78 -4.95 -0.49
CA SER A 78 7.45 -5.06 -1.92
C SER A 78 6.51 -6.24 -2.21
N LYS A 79 6.74 -7.41 -1.58
CA LYS A 79 5.86 -8.58 -1.74
C LYS A 79 4.49 -8.36 -1.09
N ALA A 80 4.45 -7.73 0.09
CA ALA A 80 3.19 -7.35 0.74
C ALA A 80 2.39 -6.40 -0.16
N ASN A 81 3.02 -5.32 -0.62
CA ASN A 81 2.44 -4.32 -1.53
C ASN A 81 1.87 -4.97 -2.80
N LYS A 82 2.66 -5.81 -3.47
CA LYS A 82 2.22 -6.53 -4.67
C LYS A 82 1.01 -7.41 -4.38
N ARG A 83 1.04 -8.18 -3.27
CA ARG A 83 -0.07 -9.06 -2.91
C ARG A 83 -1.37 -8.28 -2.65
N ALA A 84 -1.30 -7.18 -1.90
CA ALA A 84 -2.46 -6.35 -1.59
C ALA A 84 -3.06 -5.76 -2.87
N LEU A 85 -2.24 -5.22 -3.77
CA LEU A 85 -2.68 -4.72 -5.07
C LEU A 85 -3.32 -5.81 -5.93
N ASP A 86 -2.70 -6.99 -6.01
CA ASP A 86 -3.20 -8.10 -6.83
C ASP A 86 -4.56 -8.60 -6.30
N GLU A 87 -4.75 -8.68 -4.98
CA GLU A 87 -6.05 -9.05 -4.37
C GLU A 87 -7.12 -7.98 -4.60
N CYS A 88 -6.77 -6.70 -4.45
CA CYS A 88 -7.69 -5.60 -4.75
C CYS A 88 -8.13 -5.64 -6.21
N LYS A 89 -7.16 -5.72 -7.14
CA LYS A 89 -7.43 -5.76 -8.59
C LYS A 89 -8.27 -6.97 -8.96
N LYS A 90 -7.96 -8.17 -8.45
CA LYS A 90 -8.72 -9.39 -8.72
C LYS A 90 -10.19 -9.28 -8.31
N ARG A 91 -10.49 -8.52 -7.26
CA ARG A 91 -11.87 -8.28 -6.81
C ARG A 91 -12.50 -7.20 -7.68
N LEU A 92 -11.82 -6.09 -7.88
CA LEU A 92 -12.30 -4.92 -8.60
C LEU A 92 -12.59 -5.19 -10.08
N THR A 93 -11.71 -5.91 -10.79
CA THR A 93 -11.87 -6.20 -12.23
C THR A 93 -13.08 -7.07 -12.55
N LYS A 94 -13.69 -7.71 -11.56
CA LYS A 94 -14.97 -8.40 -11.74
C LYS A 94 -16.16 -7.45 -11.88
N TYR A 95 -16.01 -6.20 -11.44
CA TYR A 95 -17.08 -5.21 -11.37
C TYR A 95 -16.80 -4.01 -12.27
N ASP A 96 -15.54 -3.58 -12.37
CA ASP A 96 -15.12 -2.45 -13.18
C ASP A 96 -13.68 -2.68 -13.65
N SER A 97 -13.50 -2.86 -14.96
CA SER A 97 -12.18 -3.10 -15.57
C SER A 97 -11.30 -1.86 -15.60
N ASN A 98 -11.88 -0.67 -15.42
CA ASN A 98 -11.18 0.62 -15.49
C ASN A 98 -10.86 1.18 -14.11
N ALA A 99 -11.50 0.65 -13.05
CA ALA A 99 -11.26 1.12 -11.70
C ALA A 99 -9.84 0.75 -11.22
N GLN A 100 -9.23 1.69 -10.50
CA GLN A 100 -7.85 1.57 -10.04
C GLN A 100 -7.79 1.19 -8.56
N CYS A 101 -6.81 0.36 -8.22
CA CYS A 101 -6.46 0.04 -6.84
C CYS A 101 -5.17 0.79 -6.46
N GLY A 102 -5.19 1.50 -5.34
CA GLY A 102 -4.04 2.19 -4.76
C GLY A 102 -3.65 1.57 -3.43
N LEU A 103 -2.34 1.53 -3.14
CA LEU A 103 -1.84 1.22 -1.80
C LEU A 103 -2.12 2.41 -0.90
N ILE A 104 -2.90 2.21 0.16
CA ILE A 104 -3.23 3.28 1.11
C ILE A 104 -2.55 3.09 2.46
N ARG A 105 -2.07 1.87 2.77
CA ARG A 105 -1.29 1.53 3.97
C ARG A 105 -0.31 0.39 3.70
#